data_AF-A0A645HGR4-F1
#
_entry.id   AF-A0A645HGR4-F1
#
_cell.length_a   1.000
_cell.length_b   1.000
_cell.length_c   1.000
_cell.angle_alpha   90.00
_cell.angle_beta   90.00
_cell.angle_gamma   90.00
#
_symmetry.space_group_name_H-M   'P 1'
#
loop_
_entity.id
_entity.type
_entity.pdbx_description
1 polymer ?
#
loop_
_entity_poly.entity_id
_entity_poly.type
_entity_poly.pdbx_seq_one_letter_code
_entity_poly.pdbx_strand_id
1 'polypeptide(L)' 'MIGKIKKLNKAITEDPVLGEGFQIGHSYFCELSCPEERIAEIIEYDILPTISEYWFDDIEKIENWRKELHGILDG' A
#
# COMPACT_ATOMS: atom_id res chain seq x y z
N MET A 1 -7.72 -8.50 -3.42
CA MET A 1 -6.27 -8.29 -3.19
C MET A 1 -5.62 -7.27 -4.13
N ILE A 2 -5.40 -7.54 -5.42
CA ILE A 2 -4.61 -6.64 -6.31
C ILE A 2 -5.25 -5.25 -6.56
N GLY A 3 -6.58 -5.14 -6.51
CA GLY A 3 -7.28 -3.88 -6.82
C GLY A 3 -6.96 -2.72 -5.86
N LYS A 4 -6.78 -3.00 -4.57
CA LYS A 4 -6.48 -1.97 -3.55
C LYS A 4 -5.05 -1.46 -3.65
N ILE A 5 -4.09 -2.35 -3.92
CA ILE A 5 -2.69 -1.96 -4.18
C ILE A 5 -2.59 -1.09 -5.44
N LYS A 6 -3.30 -1.43 -6.51
CA LYS A 6 -3.39 -0.56 -7.70
C LYS A 6 -3.95 0.82 -7.35
N LYS A 7 -4.95 0.87 -6.48
CA LYS A 7 -5.54 2.13 -6.01
C LYS A 7 -4.53 2.95 -5.20
N LEU A 8 -3.78 2.30 -4.31
CA LEU A 8 -2.69 2.92 -3.55
C LEU A 8 -1.63 3.49 -4.50
N ASN A 9 -1.13 2.68 -5.43
CA ASN A 9 -0.15 3.14 -6.42
C ASN A 9 -0.67 4.32 -7.23
N LYS A 10 -1.96 4.30 -7.63
CA LYS A 10 -2.57 5.45 -8.30
C LYS A 10 -2.53 6.69 -7.42
N ALA A 11 -2.89 6.59 -6.15
CA ALA A 11 -2.88 7.71 -5.22
C ALA A 11 -1.46 8.23 -4.92
N ILE A 12 -0.45 7.36 -4.91
CA ILE A 12 0.95 7.76 -4.84
C ILE A 12 1.29 8.54 -6.11
N THR A 13 1.06 7.96 -7.29
CA THR A 13 1.41 8.59 -8.59
C THR A 13 0.67 9.92 -8.86
N GLU A 14 -0.55 10.06 -8.34
CA GLU A 14 -1.33 11.31 -8.42
C GLU A 14 -0.86 12.35 -7.40
N ASP A 15 -0.04 11.97 -6.42
CA ASP A 15 0.52 12.88 -5.45
C ASP A 15 1.65 13.70 -6.09
N PRO A 16 1.59 15.04 -6.05
CA PRO A 16 2.58 15.89 -6.68
C PRO A 16 3.97 15.78 -6.03
N VAL A 17 4.05 15.25 -4.81
CA VAL A 17 5.30 15.05 -4.07
C VAL A 17 5.92 13.68 -4.39
N LEU A 18 5.08 12.65 -4.58
CA LEU A 18 5.50 11.26 -4.76
C LEU A 18 5.24 10.84 -6.21
N GLY A 19 6.16 11.19 -7.11
CA GLY A 19 6.03 10.78 -8.52
C GLY A 19 6.03 9.25 -8.74
N GLU A 20 6.04 8.82 -10.00
CA GLU A 20 5.94 7.39 -10.36
C GLU A 20 7.02 6.49 -9.73
N GLY A 21 8.17 7.06 -9.36
CA GLY A 21 9.26 6.34 -8.71
C GLY A 21 8.97 5.85 -7.29
N PHE A 22 7.87 6.31 -6.67
CA PHE A 22 7.45 5.91 -5.32
C PHE A 22 6.36 4.84 -5.32
N GLN A 23 5.98 4.33 -6.50
CA GLN A 23 5.01 3.24 -6.59
C GLN A 23 5.52 2.00 -5.85
N ILE A 24 4.63 1.38 -5.07
CA ILE A 24 4.89 0.09 -4.43
C ILE A 24 5.01 -0.97 -5.53
N GLY A 25 6.17 -1.61 -5.60
CA GLY A 25 6.51 -2.56 -6.66
C GLY A 25 5.49 -3.70 -6.77
N HIS A 26 4.99 -3.96 -7.98
CA HIS A 26 4.12 -5.12 -8.20
C HIS A 26 4.83 -6.46 -8.00
N SER A 27 6.17 -6.48 -7.91
CA SER A 27 6.98 -7.67 -7.67
C SER A 27 6.57 -8.43 -6.41
N TYR A 28 6.20 -7.73 -5.33
CA TYR A 28 5.73 -8.33 -4.07
C TYR A 28 4.43 -9.14 -4.23
N PHE A 29 3.62 -8.79 -5.23
CA PHE A 29 2.29 -9.35 -5.46
C PHE A 29 2.21 -10.21 -6.74
N CYS A 30 3.25 -10.19 -7.58
CA CYS A 30 3.26 -10.86 -8.89
C CYS A 30 3.56 -12.36 -8.78
N GLU A 31 3.98 -12.85 -7.63
CA GLU A 31 3.96 -14.28 -7.35
C GLU A 31 2.50 -14.68 -7.13
N LEU A 32 1.87 -15.23 -8.17
CA LEU A 32 0.50 -15.78 -8.26
C LEU A 32 0.12 -16.82 -7.17
N SER A 33 0.96 -17.02 -6.16
CA SER A 33 0.75 -17.91 -5.02
C SER A 33 1.28 -17.33 -3.70
N CYS A 34 1.45 -16.01 -3.57
CA CYS A 34 1.72 -15.43 -2.26
C CYS A 34 0.52 -15.65 -1.34
N PRO A 35 0.68 -16.33 -0.19
CA PRO A 35 -0.40 -16.51 0.76
C PRO A 35 -0.78 -15.14 1.36
N GLU A 36 -2.06 -15.00 1.70
CA GLU A 36 -2.62 -13.75 2.26
C GLU A 36 -1.88 -13.26 3.49
N GLU A 37 -1.38 -14.20 4.32
CA GLU A 37 -0.55 -13.91 5.48
C GLU A 37 0.74 -13.17 5.10
N ARG A 38 1.42 -13.58 4.02
CA ARG A 38 2.63 -12.88 3.53
C ARG A 38 2.29 -11.50 3.01
N ILE A 39 1.13 -11.35 2.38
CA ILE A 39 0.63 -10.05 1.93
C ILE A 39 0.33 -9.14 3.13
N ALA A 40 -0.24 -9.67 4.20
CA ALA A 40 -0.46 -8.95 5.45
C ALA A 40 0.85 -8.41 6.02
N GLU A 41 1.87 -9.25 6.11
CA GLU A 41 3.19 -8.85 6.61
C GLU A 41 3.80 -7.73 5.75
N ILE A 42 3.74 -7.85 4.41
CA ILE A 42 4.24 -6.81 3.50
C ILE A 42 3.46 -5.51 3.69
N ILE A 43 2.14 -5.58 3.86
CA ILE A 43 1.32 -4.40 4.11
C ILE A 43 1.72 -3.74 5.44
N GLU A 44 1.92 -4.52 6.49
CA GLU A 44 2.13 -4.02 7.85
C GLU A 44 3.56 -3.51 8.11
N TYR A 45 4.56 -4.20 7.56
CA TYR A 45 5.97 -3.92 7.82
C TYR A 45 6.70 -3.19 6.69
N ASP A 46 6.17 -3.22 5.46
CA ASP A 46 6.77 -2.53 4.30
C ASP A 46 5.90 -1.34 3.87
N ILE A 47 4.64 -1.59 3.50
CA ILE A 47 3.78 -0.58 2.88
C ILE A 47 3.33 0.48 3.87
N LEU A 48 2.81 0.09 5.04
CA LEU A 48 2.34 1.02 6.06
C LEU A 48 3.43 2.00 6.55
N PRO A 49 4.65 1.55 6.93
CA PRO A 49 5.72 2.47 7.26
C PRO A 49 6.10 3.35 6.07
N THR A 50 6.17 2.81 4.85
CA THR A 50 6.45 3.60 3.64
C THR A 50 5.42 4.72 3.43
N ILE A 51 4.12 4.39 3.53
CA ILE A 51 3.01 5.35 3.48
C ILE A 51 3.13 6.39 4.59
N SER A 52 3.52 5.97 5.80
CA SER A 52 3.72 6.86 6.93
C SER A 52 4.90 7.82 6.71
N GLU A 53 5.94 7.42 5.98
CA GLU A 53 7.04 8.30 5.59
C GLU A 53 6.61 9.25 4.47
N TYR A 54 5.80 8.77 3.53
CA TYR A 54 5.30 9.52 2.39
C TYR A 54 4.33 10.64 2.78
N TRP A 55 3.39 10.32 3.66
CA TRP A 55 2.37 11.24 4.16
C TRP A 55 2.54 11.49 5.66
N PHE A 56 3.78 11.67 6.12
CA PHE A 56 4.10 11.89 7.53
C PHE A 56 3.37 13.09 8.16
N ASP A 57 3.04 14.08 7.34
CA ASP A 57 2.27 15.28 7.73
C ASP A 57 0.75 15.05 7.67
N ASP A 58 0.30 13.99 6.98
CA ASP A 58 -1.09 13.74 6.59
C ASP A 58 -1.63 12.45 7.26
N ILE A 59 -1.74 12.52 8.60
CA ILE A 59 -2.14 11.37 9.45
C ILE A 59 -3.50 10.80 9.05
N GLU A 60 -4.45 11.65 8.63
CA GLU A 60 -5.77 11.19 8.18
C GLU A 60 -5.68 10.31 6.92
N LYS A 61 -4.77 10.66 6.00
CA LYS A 61 -4.51 9.88 4.79
C LYS A 61 -3.87 8.53 5.14
N ILE A 62 -2.92 8.52 6.07
CA ILE A 62 -2.29 7.27 6.56
C ILE A 62 -3.36 6.35 7.17
N GLU A 63 -4.20 6.84 8.07
CA GLU A 63 -5.22 6.02 8.74
C GLU A 63 -6.31 5.53 7.77
N ASN A 64 -6.66 6.32 6.76
CA ASN A 64 -7.58 5.88 5.69
C ASN A 64 -6.97 4.74 4.85
N TRP A 65 -5.71 4.87 4.44
CA TRP A 65 -5.02 3.81 3.71
C TRP A 65 -4.82 2.56 4.56
N ARG A 66 -4.51 2.72 5.85
CA ARG A 66 -4.43 1.61 6.79
C ARG A 66 -5.72 0.81 6.84
N LYS A 67 -6.87 1.47 6.95
CA LYS A 67 -8.18 0.82 6.92
C LYS A 67 -8.46 0.15 5.57
N GLU A 68 -8.16 0.82 4.45
CA GLU A 68 -8.34 0.22 3.11
C GLU A 68 -7.47 -1.01 2.88
N LEU A 69 -6.23 -1.01 3.38
CA LEU A 69 -5.28 -2.10 3.25
C LEU A 69 -5.60 -3.26 4.20
N HIS A 70 -5.96 -2.98 5.45
CA HIS A 70 -6.41 -4.01 6.39
C HIS A 70 -7.69 -4.71 5.91
N GLY A 71 -8.59 -3.98 5.24
CA GLY A 71 -9.77 -4.57 4.61
C GLY A 71 -9.47 -5.54 3.46
N ILE A 72 -8.19 -5.67 3.03
CA ILE A 72 -7.77 -6.71 2.07
C ILE A 72 -7.66 -8.08 2.76
N LEU A 73 -7.38 -8.12 4.06
CA LEU A 73 -7.09 -9.34 4.83
C LEU A 73 -8.34 -9.98 5.44
N ASP A 74 -9.46 -9.26 5.48
CA ASP A 74 -10.71 -9.67 6.12
C ASP A 74 -11.73 -10.27 5.11
N GLY A 75 -11.28 -10.71 3.92
CA GLY A 75 -12.15 -11.04 2.78
C GLY A 75 -12.03 -12.47 2.25
#